data_AF-A0A835R044-F1
#
_entry.id   AF-A0A835R044-F1
#
_cell.length_a   1.000
_cell.length_b   1.000
_cell.length_c   1.000
_cell.angle_alpha   90.00
_cell.angle_beta   90.00
_cell.angle_gamma   90.00
#
_symmetry.space_group_name_H-M   'P 1'
#
loop_
_entity.id
_entity.type
_entity.pdbx_description
1 polymer ?
#
loop_
_entity_poly.entity_id
_entity_poly.type
_entity_poly.pdbx_seq_one_letter_code
_entity_poly.pdbx_strand_id
1 'polypeptide(L)'
;MQSRIGEVIKPEGWMAWEVGGVAAVADNVVYAEYDNRGPGADTAGRLKWKGVKTITEEEALQFSAGSFVNGDVWVQPTGVPYTPGLLPDEGRA
;
A
#
# COMPACT_ATOMS: atom_id res chain seq x y z
N MET A 1 2.97 -0.36 1.07
CA MET A 1 3.63 0.90 1.49
C MET A 1 5.03 0.59 1.99
N GLN A 2 5.95 1.56 1.94
CA GLN A 2 7.32 1.45 2.45
C GLN A 2 8.06 0.18 1.97
N SER A 3 7.82 -0.18 0.71
CA SER A 3 8.30 -1.43 0.09
C SER A 3 9.19 -1.15 -1.10
N ARG A 4 10.12 -2.05 -1.40
CA ARG A 4 10.90 -2.01 -2.65
C ARG A 4 10.17 -2.78 -3.75
N ILE A 5 9.83 -2.11 -4.85
CA ILE A 5 9.13 -2.68 -6.00
C ILE A 5 10.10 -2.76 -7.18
N GLY A 6 10.28 -3.99 -7.71
CA GLY A 6 11.10 -4.25 -8.89
C GLY A 6 10.40 -3.88 -10.20
N GLU A 7 11.17 -3.83 -11.29
CA GLU A 7 10.70 -3.45 -12.64
C GLU A 7 9.70 -4.42 -13.27
N VAL A 8 9.48 -5.58 -12.63
CA VAL A 8 8.49 -6.58 -13.06
C VAL A 8 7.05 -6.06 -13.02
N ILE A 9 6.79 -5.04 -12.19
CA ILE A 9 5.47 -4.39 -12.12
C ILE A 9 5.34 -3.43 -13.29
N LYS A 10 4.29 -3.62 -14.10
CA LYS A 10 3.97 -2.74 -15.21
C LYS A 10 3.61 -1.34 -14.71
N PRO A 11 3.86 -0.26 -15.49
CA PRO A 11 3.52 1.11 -15.10
C PRO A 11 2.07 1.30 -14.66
N GLU A 12 1.12 0.57 -15.26
CA GLU A 12 -0.31 0.59 -14.92
C GLU A 12 -0.60 0.12 -13.48
N GLY A 13 0.27 -0.75 -12.93
CA GLY A 13 0.27 -1.28 -11.57
C GLY A 13 -0.81 -2.32 -11.28
N TRP A 14 -2.06 -2.00 -11.59
CA TRP A 14 -3.24 -2.79 -11.22
C TRP A 14 -3.90 -3.40 -12.45
N MET A 15 -4.71 -4.44 -12.25
CA MET A 15 -5.43 -5.13 -13.32
C MET A 15 -6.87 -5.36 -12.90
N ALA A 16 -7.78 -5.26 -13.87
CA ALA A 16 -9.20 -5.40 -13.60
C ALA A 16 -9.49 -6.86 -13.29
N TRP A 17 -10.37 -7.08 -12.32
CA TRP A 17 -10.96 -8.40 -12.13
C TRP A 17 -12.14 -8.52 -13.10
N GLU A 18 -12.16 -9.52 -13.97
CA GLU A 18 -13.26 -9.74 -14.90
C GLU A 18 -14.12 -10.91 -14.45
N VAL A 19 -15.44 -10.71 -14.39
CA VAL A 19 -16.42 -11.78 -14.15
C VAL A 19 -17.37 -11.81 -15.34
N GLY A 20 -17.31 -12.88 -16.14
CA GLY A 20 -18.19 -13.05 -17.29
C GLY A 20 -18.05 -11.98 -18.38
N GLY A 21 -16.85 -11.42 -18.58
CA GLY A 21 -16.59 -10.36 -19.55
C GLY A 21 -17.03 -8.96 -19.11
N VAL A 22 -17.48 -8.81 -17.86
CA VAL A 22 -17.72 -7.52 -17.22
C VAL A 22 -16.56 -7.23 -16.28
N ALA A 23 -15.91 -6.08 -16.47
CA ALA A 23 -14.92 -5.59 -15.51
C ALA A 23 -15.64 -5.35 -14.17
N ALA A 24 -15.38 -6.23 -13.20
CA ALA A 24 -15.87 -6.06 -11.84
C ALA A 24 -15.20 -4.82 -11.26
N VAL A 25 -16.05 -3.88 -10.90
CA VAL A 25 -15.79 -2.45 -10.84
C VAL A 25 -14.68 -2.10 -9.82
N ALA A 26 -13.65 -1.40 -10.31
CA ALA A 26 -12.57 -0.79 -9.52
C ALA A 26 -13.02 0.41 -8.66
N ASP A 27 -14.28 0.83 -8.73
CA ASP A 27 -14.77 2.06 -8.07
C ASP A 27 -15.06 1.90 -6.58
N ASN A 28 -15.23 0.66 -6.10
CA ASN A 28 -15.53 0.35 -4.69
C ASN A 28 -14.33 -0.26 -3.94
N VAL A 29 -13.17 -0.29 -4.57
CA VAL A 29 -11.92 -0.79 -3.98
C VAL A 29 -11.01 0.40 -3.68
N VAL A 30 -10.17 0.29 -2.66
CA VAL A 30 -9.08 1.24 -2.42
C VAL A 30 -7.76 0.57 -2.74
N TYR A 31 -7.10 1.03 -3.80
CA TYR A 31 -5.73 0.71 -4.14
C TYR A 31 -4.87 1.92 -3.81
N ALA A 32 -3.93 1.78 -2.88
CA ALA A 32 -3.07 2.88 -2.45
C ALA A 32 -1.61 2.44 -2.39
N GLU A 33 -0.74 3.37 -2.75
CA GLU A 33 0.72 3.24 -2.65
C GLU A 33 1.25 4.41 -1.82
N TYR A 34 2.19 4.14 -0.91
CA TYR A 34 2.79 5.15 -0.04
C TYR A 34 4.25 4.78 0.23
N ASP A 35 5.16 5.74 -0.01
CA ASP A 35 6.62 5.63 0.15
C ASP A 35 7.23 4.32 -0.40
N ASN A 36 6.74 3.82 -1.53
CA ASN A 36 7.38 2.70 -2.22
C ASN A 36 8.63 3.19 -2.95
N ARG A 37 9.65 2.32 -3.07
CA ARG A 37 10.93 2.63 -3.72
C ARG A 37 11.30 1.58 -4.78
N GLY A 38 12.26 1.91 -5.64
CA GLY A 38 12.76 1.01 -6.67
C GLY A 38 12.12 1.21 -8.05
N PRO A 39 12.60 0.49 -9.08
CA PRO A 39 12.28 0.80 -10.48
C PRO A 39 10.81 0.59 -10.86
N GLY A 40 10.03 -0.20 -10.12
CA GLY A 40 8.59 -0.37 -10.34
C GLY A 40 7.69 0.53 -9.49
N ALA A 41 8.27 1.38 -8.64
CA ALA A 41 7.51 2.19 -7.69
C ALA A 41 7.01 3.53 -8.26
N ASP A 42 7.41 3.90 -9.48
CA ASP A 42 6.89 5.10 -10.12
C ASP A 42 5.38 4.97 -10.35
N THR A 43 4.63 5.93 -9.81
CA THR A 43 3.17 5.95 -9.86
C THR A 43 2.62 6.80 -11.01
N ALA A 44 3.48 7.50 -11.77
CA ALA A 44 3.05 8.38 -12.86
C ALA A 44 2.20 7.62 -13.91
N GLY A 45 2.57 6.37 -14.20
CA GLY A 45 1.89 5.49 -15.15
C GLY A 45 0.67 4.73 -14.62
N ARG A 46 0.32 4.86 -13.33
CA ARG A 46 -0.77 4.08 -12.73
C ARG A 46 -2.12 4.46 -13.31
N LEU A 47 -2.98 3.45 -13.44
CA LEU A 47 -4.37 3.60 -13.86
C LEU A 47 -5.09 4.64 -12.99
N LYS A 48 -5.97 5.43 -13.62
CA LYS A 48 -6.73 6.50 -12.96
C LYS A 48 -8.12 6.07 -12.53
N TRP A 49 -8.29 4.80 -12.18
CA TRP A 49 -9.57 4.30 -11.65
C TRP A 49 -9.93 5.02 -10.36
N LYS A 50 -11.22 5.19 -10.10
CA LYS A 50 -11.70 5.89 -8.90
C LYS A 50 -11.15 5.26 -7.61
N GLY A 51 -10.93 3.96 -7.61
CA GLY A 51 -10.35 3.22 -6.49
C GLY A 51 -8.84 3.38 -6.30
N VAL A 52 -8.10 3.87 -7.30
CA VAL A 52 -6.67 4.16 -7.14
C VAL A 52 -6.55 5.52 -6.44
N LYS A 53 -6.02 5.50 -5.21
CA LYS A 53 -5.92 6.68 -4.34
C LYS A 53 -4.46 7.04 -4.10
N THR A 54 -4.16 8.32 -4.23
CA THR A 54 -3.03 8.93 -3.54
C THR A 54 -3.47 9.17 -2.10
N ILE A 55 -2.66 8.74 -1.14
CA ILE A 55 -2.96 8.85 0.28
C ILE A 55 -1.93 9.72 0.99
N THR A 56 -2.34 10.39 2.07
CA THR A 56 -1.43 11.13 2.97
C THR A 56 -0.73 10.19 3.95
N GLU A 57 0.22 10.72 4.72
CA GLU A 57 0.86 9.99 5.80
C GLU A 57 -0.13 9.59 6.91
N GLU A 58 -1.05 10.50 7.27
CA GLU A 58 -2.09 10.26 8.27
C GLU A 58 -3.03 9.13 7.84
N GLU A 59 -3.37 9.07 6.55
CA GLU A 59 -4.15 7.99 5.97
C GLU A 59 -3.35 6.68 5.93
N ALA A 60 -2.06 6.73 5.58
CA ALA A 60 -1.17 5.56 5.59
C ALA A 60 -1.01 4.95 7.00
N LEU A 61 -0.96 5.79 8.04
CA LEU A 61 -0.90 5.36 9.44
C LEU A 61 -2.09 4.49 9.85
N GLN A 62 -3.27 4.67 9.25
CA GLN A 62 -4.45 3.83 9.54
C GLN A 62 -4.25 2.37 9.12
N PHE A 63 -3.33 2.10 8.19
CA PHE A 63 -2.96 0.76 7.72
C PHE A 63 -1.75 0.16 8.44
N SER A 64 -1.21 0.84 9.46
CA SER A 64 -0.12 0.33 10.28
C SER A 64 -0.58 -0.79 11.23
N ALA A 65 0.35 -1.60 11.75
CA ALA A 65 0.01 -2.73 12.61
C ALA A 65 -0.67 -2.30 13.92
N GLY A 66 -0.23 -1.18 14.52
CA GLY A 66 -0.82 -0.63 15.74
C GLY A 66 -2.26 -0.17 15.52
N SER A 67 -2.55 0.46 14.38
CA SER A 67 -3.90 1.01 14.10
C SER A 67 -4.86 0.01 13.47
N PHE A 68 -4.42 -0.78 12.48
CA PHE A 68 -5.34 -1.60 11.67
C PHE A 68 -5.76 -2.89 12.36
N VAL A 69 -4.83 -3.52 13.08
CA VAL A 69 -5.05 -4.81 13.76
C VAL A 69 -4.89 -4.73 15.27
N ASN A 70 -4.82 -3.53 15.84
CA ASN A 70 -4.57 -3.30 17.27
C ASN A 70 -3.35 -4.07 17.79
N GLY A 71 -2.26 -4.08 16.99
CA GLY A 71 -1.08 -4.91 17.25
C GLY A 71 -0.47 -4.73 18.64
N ASP A 72 -0.59 -3.54 19.22
CA ASP A 72 -0.09 -3.23 20.55
C ASP A 72 -0.74 -4.11 21.65
N VAL A 73 -1.98 -4.54 21.44
CA VAL A 73 -2.74 -5.33 22.42
C VAL A 73 -2.31 -6.80 22.43
N TRP A 74 -1.91 -7.36 21.28
CA TRP A 74 -1.73 -8.81 21.14
C TRP A 74 -0.38 -9.24 20.59
N VAL A 75 0.35 -8.37 19.87
CA VAL A 75 1.69 -8.65 19.38
C VAL A 75 2.74 -8.31 20.44
N GLN A 76 2.64 -7.13 21.09
CA GLN A 76 3.60 -6.74 22.14
C GLN A 76 3.81 -7.81 23.22
N PRO A 77 2.74 -8.43 23.78
CA PRO A 77 2.91 -9.43 24.84
C PRO A 77 3.63 -10.71 24.40
N THR A 78 3.70 -10.98 23.09
CA THR A 78 4.39 -12.16 22.56
C THR A 78 5.92 -12.01 22.56
N GLY A 79 6.44 -10.79 22.68
CA GLY A 79 7.86 -10.49 22.56
C GLY A 79 8.41 -10.56 21.12
N VAL A 80 7.57 -10.81 20.12
CA VAL A 80 7.97 -10.74 18.71
C VAL A 80 8.24 -9.29 18.32
N PRO A 81 9.38 -8.98 17.67
CA PRO A 81 9.65 -7.63 17.16
C PRO A 81 8.60 -7.22 16.12
N TYR A 82 8.03 -6.03 16.26
CA TYR A 82 7.13 -5.44 15.27
C TYR A 82 7.22 -3.91 15.33
N THR A 83 6.82 -3.25 14.24
CA THR A 83 6.71 -1.80 14.16
C THR A 83 5.22 -1.41 14.21
N PRO A 84 4.78 -0.64 15.22
CA PRO A 84 3.36 -0.30 15.36
C PRO A 84 2.89 0.76 14.36
N GLY A 85 3.78 1.68 13.93
CA GLY A 85 3.48 2.77 13.02
C GLY A 85 4.19 2.64 11.66
N LEU A 86 4.46 3.77 11.02
CA LEU A 86 5.29 3.84 9.82
C LEU A 86 6.78 3.73 10.19
N LEU A 87 7.57 3.21 9.25
CA LEU A 87 9.02 3.18 9.39
C LEU A 87 9.59 4.60 9.36
N PRO A 88 10.64 4.89 10.15
CA PRO A 88 11.27 6.20 10.16
C PRO A 88 11.97 6.53 8.84
N ASP A 89 11.98 7.83 8.52
CA ASP A 89 12.73 8.43 7.42
C ASP A 89 14.24 8.40 7.72
N GLU A 90 14.87 7.24 7.55
CA GLU A 90 16.31 7.05 7.76
C GLU A 90 17.15 7.53 6.56
N GLY A 91 16.94 8.76 6.08
CA GLY A 91 17.82 9.41 5.09
C GLY A 91 18.10 8.59 3.83
N ARG A 92 17.07 7.90 3.31
CA ARG A 92 17.22 6.88 2.26
C ARG A 92 17.17 7.53 0.88
N ALA A 93 18.35 7.71 0.27
CA ALA A 93 18.52 8.01 -1.15
C ALA A 93 18.02 6.88 -2.05
#